data_AF-A0A1G8MNX5-F1
#
_entry.id   AF-A0A1G8MNX5-F1
#
_cell.length_a   1.000
_cell.length_b   1.000
_cell.length_c   1.000
_cell.angle_alpha   90.00
_cell.angle_beta   90.00
_cell.angle_gamma   90.00
#
_symmetry.space_group_name_H-M   'P 1'
#
loop_
_entity.id
_entity.type
_entity.pdbx_description
1 polymer ?
#
loop_
_entity_poly.entity_id
_entity_poly.type
_entity_poly.pdbx_seq_one_letter_code
_entity_poly.pdbx_strand_id
1 'polypeptide(L)' 'MKDIELIPDPIDGWIMMCPCGATEIRTRKCTRWETFELHALELNRYRITCKTCGNATEKRSLDSKIGVTSATPS' A
#
# COMPACT_ATOMS: atom_id res chain seq x y z
N MET A 1 -9.77 12.47 10.42
CA MET A 1 -9.31 11.89 9.14
C MET A 1 -9.27 10.39 9.31
N LYS A 2 -9.78 9.62 8.34
CA LYS A 2 -9.67 8.16 8.37
C LYS A 2 -8.48 7.76 7.50
N ASP A 3 -7.61 6.94 8.06
CA ASP A 3 -6.43 6.44 7.36
C ASP A 3 -6.78 5.29 6.41
N ILE A 4 -5.94 5.10 5.39
CA ILE A 4 -5.98 3.90 4.55
C ILE A 4 -5.47 2.72 5.38
N GLU A 5 -6.30 1.69 5.46
CA GLU A 5 -5.97 0.46 6.16
C GLU A 5 -5.19 -0.47 5.23
N LEU A 6 -4.16 -1.10 5.79
CA LEU A 6 -3.35 -2.10 5.10
C LEU A 6 -3.38 -3.35 5.96
N ILE A 7 -4.05 -4.39 5.48
CA ILE A 7 -4.31 -5.62 6.21
C ILE A 7 -3.55 -6.76 5.53
N PRO A 8 -2.75 -7.55 6.27
CA PRO A 8 -2.13 -8.75 5.71
C PRO A 8 -3.21 -9.80 5.41
N ASP A 9 -3.18 -10.36 4.21
CA ASP A 9 -4.04 -11.47 3.82
C ASP A 9 -3.36 -12.82 4.17
N PRO A 10 -4.09 -13.79 4.72
CA PRO A 10 -3.54 -15.10 5.11
C PRO A 10 -2.94 -15.91 3.95
N ILE A 11 -3.26 -15.58 2.69
CA ILE A 11 -2.75 -16.24 1.48
C ILE A 11 -1.53 -15.46 0.94
N ASP A 12 -0.73 -14.88 1.84
CA ASP A 12 0.50 -14.16 1.50
C ASP A 12 0.24 -12.91 0.63
N GLY A 13 -0.86 -12.20 0.91
CA GLY A 13 -1.29 -11.00 0.21
C GLY A 13 -1.45 -9.78 1.11
N TRP A 14 -1.97 -8.71 0.54
CA TRP A 14 -2.27 -7.46 1.23
C TRP A 14 -3.59 -6.88 0.74
N ILE A 15 -4.44 -6.45 1.65
CA ILE A 15 -5.68 -5.75 1.35
C ILE A 15 -5.49 -4.28 1.73
N MET A 16 -5.71 -3.39 0.77
CA MET A 16 -5.80 -1.95 1.01
C MET A 16 -7.26 -1.52 1.01
N MET A 17 -7.64 -0.71 2.00
CA MET A 17 -8.98 -0.16 2.12
C MET A 17 -8.92 1.33 2.39
N CYS A 18 -9.54 2.10 1.50
CA CYS A 18 -9.71 3.54 1.65
C CYS A 18 -11.07 3.82 2.30
N PRO A 19 -11.17 4.80 3.21
CA PRO A 19 -12.46 5.23 3.77
C PRO A 19 -13.45 5.78 2.73
N CYS A 20 -13.01 6.08 1.51
CA CYS A 20 -13.90 6.44 0.40
C CYS A 20 -14.68 5.24 -0.19
N GLY A 21 -14.38 4.01 0.26
CA GLY A 21 -14.98 2.78 -0.25
C GLY A 21 -14.12 2.05 -1.30
N ALA A 22 -13.03 2.65 -1.77
CA ALA A 22 -12.08 1.98 -2.66
C ALA A 22 -11.31 0.88 -1.91
N THR A 23 -11.23 -0.31 -2.49
CA THR A 23 -10.51 -1.46 -1.92
C THR A 23 -9.70 -2.16 -3.01
N GLU A 24 -8.55 -2.72 -2.64
CA GLU A 24 -7.70 -3.47 -3.56
C GLU A 24 -7.01 -4.62 -2.83
N ILE A 25 -7.00 -5.80 -3.44
CA ILE A 25 -6.35 -7.00 -2.90
C ILE A 25 -5.14 -7.32 -3.77
N ARG A 26 -3.95 -7.29 -3.18
CA ARG A 26 -2.70 -7.72 -3.81
C ARG A 26 -2.36 -9.13 -3.37
N THR A 27 -2.35 -10.06 -4.30
CA THR A 27 -1.70 -11.37 -4.12
C THR A 27 -0.24 -11.28 -4.59
N ARG A 28 0.64 -12.20 -4.18
CA ARG A 28 2.06 -12.21 -4.63
C ARG A 28 2.24 -12.19 -6.16
N LYS A 29 1.23 -12.60 -6.93
CA LYS A 29 1.28 -12.65 -8.40
C LYS A 29 1.06 -11.29 -9.07
N CYS A 30 0.55 -10.29 -8.35
CA CYS A 30 0.29 -8.95 -8.88
C CYS A 30 1.45 -8.01 -8.53
N THR A 31 2.08 -7.47 -9.58
CA THR A 31 3.27 -6.63 -9.50
C THR A 31 2.97 -5.14 -9.32
N ARG A 32 1.72 -4.69 -9.48
CA ARG A 32 1.36 -3.27 -9.41
C ARG A 32 0.02 -3.06 -8.70
N TRP A 33 -0.06 -1.99 -7.92
CA TRP A 33 -1.32 -1.45 -7.38
C TRP A 33 -1.99 -0.56 -8.45
N GLU A 34 -3.26 -0.82 -8.74
CA GLU A 34 -4.06 -0.08 -9.72
C GLU A 34 -4.83 1.05 -9.05
N THR A 35 -5.51 0.75 -7.94
CA THR A 35 -6.39 1.69 -7.22
C THR A 35 -5.60 2.53 -6.20
N PHE A 36 -4.51 1.97 -5.71
CA PHE A 36 -3.61 2.65 -4.79
C PHE A 36 -2.26 2.91 -5.44
N GLU A 37 -1.54 3.88 -4.90
CA GLU A 37 -0.17 4.16 -5.24
C GLU A 37 0.68 4.11 -3.98
N LEU A 38 1.80 3.39 -4.05
CA LEU A 38 2.75 3.28 -2.96
C LEU A 38 4.02 4.05 -3.34
N HIS A 39 4.33 5.12 -2.61
CA HIS A 39 5.56 5.87 -2.76
C HIS A 39 6.45 5.67 -1.55
N ALA A 40 7.67 5.19 -1.73
CA ALA A 40 8.68 5.27 -0.69
C ALA A 40 9.07 6.74 -0.51
N LEU A 41 9.08 7.22 0.74
CA LEU A 41 9.50 8.58 1.04
C LEU A 41 10.99 8.58 1.39
N GLU A 42 11.34 8.19 2.61
CA GLU A 42 12.70 8.05 3.12
C GLU A 42 12.69 7.06 4.29
N LEU A 43 13.82 6.41 4.61
CA LEU A 43 14.06 5.62 5.85
C LEU A 43 12.81 4.94 6.46
N ASN A 44 12.47 3.76 5.95
CA ASN A 44 11.35 2.94 6.42
C ASN A 44 10.00 3.68 6.44
N ARG A 45 9.80 4.72 5.61
CA ARG A 45 8.49 5.36 5.42
C ARG A 45 7.99 5.16 4.00
N TYR A 46 6.70 4.92 3.91
CA TYR A 46 5.98 4.91 2.64
C TYR A 46 4.67 5.68 2.78
N ARG A 47 4.25 6.25 1.67
CA ARG A 47 2.96 6.92 1.49
C ARG A 47 2.09 6.06 0.59
N ILE A 48 0.91 5.72 1.08
CA ILE A 48 -0.17 5.13 0.30
C ILE A 48 -1.07 6.27 -0.16
N THR A 49 -1.35 6.37 -1.45
CA THR A 49 -2.31 7.33 -2.01
C THR A 49 -3.42 6.57 -2.72
N CYS A 50 -4.68 6.84 -2.40
CA CYS A 50 -5.82 6.32 -3.15
C CYS A 50 -6.03 7.17 -4.41
N LYS A 51 -5.98 6.54 -5.59
CA LYS A 51 -6.17 7.25 -6.88
C LYS A 51 -7.61 7.68 -7.12
N THR A 52 -8.58 7.04 -6.46
CA THR A 52 -10.01 7.35 -6.60
C THR A 52 -10.40 8.67 -5.93
N CYS A 53 -9.88 8.93 -4.72
CA CYS A 53 -10.30 10.10 -3.93
C CYS A 53 -9.14 11.02 -3.52
N GLY A 54 -7.90 10.68 -3.86
CA GLY A 54 -6.70 11.45 -3.49
C GLY A 54 -6.30 11.36 -2.01
N ASN A 55 -7.01 10.57 -1.19
CA ASN A 55 -6.66 10.40 0.22
C ASN A 55 -5.28 9.75 0.32
N ALA A 56 -4.45 10.22 1.25
CA ALA A 56 -3.11 9.71 1.44
C ALA A 56 -2.83 9.42 2.91
N THR A 57 -2.20 8.29 3.15
CA THR A 57 -1.77 7.86 4.48
C THR A 57 -0.29 7.52 4.44
N GLU A 58 0.46 8.10 5.36
CA GLU A 58 1.86 7.77 5.55
C GLU A 58 2.00 6.74 6.66
N LYS A 59 2.78 5.70 6.40
CA LYS A 59 3.09 4.66 7.39
C LYS A 59 4.59 4.46 7.46
N ARG A 60 5.04 4.01 8.63
CA ARG A 60 6.37 3.45 8.80
C ARG A 60 6.31 1.95 8.50
N SER A 61 7.23 1.46 7.69
CA SER A 61 7.58 0.05 7.61
C SER A 61 8.13 -0.36 8.97
N LEU A 62 7.29 -1.00 9.79
CA LEU A 62 7.79 -1.76 10.92
C LEU A 62 8.60 -2.92 10.34
N ASP A 63 9.88 -2.94 10.67
CA ASP A 63 10.84 -3.95 10.25
C ASP A 63 10.35 -5.34 10.68
N SER A 64 9.65 -6.02 9.77
CA SER A 64 9.54 -7.47 9.62
C SER A 64 8.52 -7.81 8.52
N LYS A 65 9.02 -8.09 7.31
CA LYS A 65 8.33 -8.81 6.21
C LYS A 65 7.19 -8.11 5.45
N ILE A 66 7.13 -6.77 5.38
CA ILE A 66 6.44 -6.17 4.22
C ILE A 66 7.47 -6.07 3.10
N GLY A 67 7.43 -7.02 2.18
CA GLY A 67 8.16 -6.99 0.91
C GLY A 67 7.71 -5.81 0.06
N VAL A 68 8.12 -4.60 0.45
CA VAL A 68 8.19 -3.45 -0.43
C VAL A 68 9.37 -3.74 -1.35
N THR A 69 9.14 -4.58 -2.36
CA THR A 69 10.05 -4.65 -3.49
C THR A 69 9.98 -3.30 -4.18
N SER A 70 10.98 -2.48 -3.90
CA SER A 70 11.31 -1.27 -4.62
C SER A 70 11.26 -1.57 -6.11
N ALA A 71 10.22 -1.11 -6.80
CA ALA A 71 10.25 -1.01 -8.24
C ALA A 71 11.13 0.20 -8.57
N THR A 72 12.42 -0.04 -8.77
CA THR A 72 13.38 0.95 -9.26
C THR A 72 12.96 1.36 -10.68
N PRO A 73 12.69 2.65 -10.99
CA PRO A 73 12.66 3.09 -12.37
C PRO A 73 14.10 3.15 -12.92
N SER A 74 14.27 2.63 -14.15
CA SER A 74 15.53 2.55 -14.90
C SER A 74 16.14 3.90 -15.23
#